data_AF-A0A921SAP6-F1
#
_entry.id   AF-A0A921SAP6-F1
#
_cell.length_a   1.000
_cell.length_b   1.000
_cell.length_c   1.000
_cell.angle_alpha   90.00
_cell.angle_beta   90.00
_cell.angle_gamma   90.00
#
_symmetry.space_group_name_H-M   'P 1'
#
loop_
_entity.id
_entity.type
_entity.pdbx_description
1 polymer ?
#
loop_
_entity_poly.entity_id
_entity_poly.type
_entity_poly.pdbx_seq_one_letter_code
_entity_poly.pdbx_strand_id
1 'polypeptide(L)'
;KDVTEFMDKVSADNGIDPQSKRKKCSSDNDCSTLTDGSKCAIRDGKSSGYCIPTWFGICHAWAPAAILEEEPKCPVTHNGVTFQPMDLKALISDIYDGASVGTVFTGARFNGGTDSKDDNGRHSNDAFRDLNPAFFHIAAANMLGSLNATFVVDVTAGSEVWNQPVRGFKVYEQTEMSLEDAAQTFYGLESYPYNAAAKSIVYIKARLSWIFETYTDGGLVSSGQVDKFTTGAYYYYLLELDDAGEIIGGEWVYNSDEDHPDFLWFGKSKPAADTVTSIGLSYADVSMLLEQSVACEGSSSGSESVGSAGSSASASASTSASASTAASTSGSGVTGSASAGSEGAATEAPSAGSSTAASSTGSSASH
;
A
#
# COMPACT_ATOMS: atom_id res chain seq x y z
N LYS A 1 16.53 5.20 -33.53
CA LYS A 1 16.84 5.89 -32.25
C LYS A 1 17.94 5.08 -31.54
N ASP A 2 18.86 5.74 -30.83
CA ASP A 2 19.94 5.08 -30.09
C ASP A 2 19.42 4.59 -28.72
N VAL A 3 19.67 3.32 -28.38
CA VAL A 3 19.20 2.71 -27.12
C VAL A 3 19.89 3.32 -25.90
N THR A 4 21.20 3.57 -26.00
CA THR A 4 22.00 4.15 -24.91
C THR A 4 21.53 5.55 -24.62
N GLU A 5 21.30 6.36 -25.66
CA GLU A 5 20.79 7.73 -25.52
C GLU A 5 19.41 7.75 -24.84
N PHE A 6 18.52 6.83 -25.19
CA PHE A 6 17.21 6.73 -24.55
C PHE A 6 17.32 6.32 -23.08
N MET A 7 18.13 5.31 -22.76
CA MET A 7 18.38 4.88 -21.38
C MET A 7 19.05 5.98 -20.53
N ASP A 8 19.93 6.78 -21.13
CA ASP A 8 20.54 7.94 -20.47
C ASP A 8 19.49 9.02 -20.16
N LYS A 9 18.55 9.28 -21.06
CA LYS A 9 17.43 10.20 -20.81
C LYS A 9 16.53 9.71 -19.69
N VAL A 10 16.15 8.44 -19.70
CA VAL A 10 15.38 7.81 -18.60
C VAL A 10 16.14 7.97 -17.28
N SER A 11 17.44 7.69 -17.26
CA SER A 11 18.21 7.78 -16.01
C SER A 11 18.37 9.21 -15.51
N ALA A 12 18.47 10.19 -16.42
CA ALA A 12 18.60 11.62 -16.10
C ALA A 12 17.29 12.24 -15.59
N ASP A 13 16.15 11.71 -16.00
CA ASP A 13 14.83 12.20 -15.59
C ASP A 13 14.38 11.54 -14.27
N ASN A 14 14.30 10.20 -14.25
CA ASN A 14 13.67 9.45 -13.15
C ASN A 14 14.58 8.44 -12.46
N GLY A 15 15.79 8.21 -12.97
CA GLY A 15 16.70 7.18 -12.48
C GLY A 15 17.75 7.67 -11.48
N ILE A 16 18.98 7.21 -11.69
CA ILE A 16 20.11 7.40 -10.76
C ILE A 16 20.76 8.79 -10.94
N ASP A 17 20.83 9.27 -12.18
CA ASP A 17 21.59 10.47 -12.52
C ASP A 17 21.05 11.80 -11.94
N PRO A 18 19.73 12.03 -11.70
CA PRO A 18 19.25 13.24 -11.02
C PRO A 18 19.71 13.30 -9.55
N GLN A 19 20.12 12.16 -8.97
CA GLN A 19 20.63 12.07 -7.60
C GLN A 19 22.12 12.39 -7.47
N SER A 20 22.73 12.99 -8.50
CA SER A 20 24.17 13.29 -8.56
C SER A 20 24.73 14.16 -7.43
N LYS A 21 23.87 14.89 -6.71
CA LYS A 21 24.23 15.68 -5.52
C LYS A 21 24.33 14.84 -4.24
N ARG A 22 23.84 13.59 -4.24
CA ARG A 22 23.91 12.68 -3.09
C ARG A 22 25.31 12.08 -2.95
N LYS A 23 25.55 11.44 -1.81
CA LYS A 23 26.84 10.79 -1.49
C LYS A 23 27.20 9.78 -2.57
N LYS A 24 28.39 9.92 -3.17
CA LYS A 24 28.92 8.92 -4.10
C LYS A 24 29.24 7.62 -3.39
N CYS A 25 29.06 6.50 -4.08
CA CYS A 25 29.30 5.18 -3.54
C CYS A 25 29.77 4.20 -4.62
N SER A 26 30.43 3.13 -4.18
CA SER A 26 30.74 1.95 -5.00
C SER A 26 30.22 0.65 -4.37
N SER A 27 29.71 0.71 -3.13
CA SER A 27 29.06 -0.38 -2.43
C SER A 27 28.08 0.14 -1.39
N ASP A 28 27.17 -0.71 -0.91
CA ASP A 28 26.22 -0.35 0.16
C ASP A 28 26.89 0.13 1.45
N ASN A 29 28.11 -0.35 1.75
CA ASN A 29 28.86 0.06 2.93
C ASN A 29 29.17 1.56 2.92
N ASP A 30 29.32 2.17 1.75
CA ASP A 30 29.55 3.61 1.62
C ASP A 30 28.33 4.41 2.07
N CYS A 31 27.14 3.83 2.04
CA CYS A 31 25.88 4.46 2.43
C CYS A 31 25.49 4.20 3.90
N SER A 32 26.21 3.31 4.61
CA SER A 32 25.88 2.86 5.98
C SER A 32 25.77 3.95 7.05
N THR A 33 26.38 5.12 6.81
CA THR A 33 26.32 6.27 7.71
C THR A 33 25.03 7.09 7.57
N LEU A 34 24.23 6.83 6.54
CA LEU A 34 22.98 7.54 6.27
C LEU A 34 21.83 6.84 7.01
N THR A 35 20.90 7.65 7.52
CA THR A 35 19.74 7.17 8.30
C THR A 35 18.43 7.34 7.54
N ASP A 36 18.49 7.43 6.21
CA ASP A 36 17.36 7.68 5.31
C ASP A 36 17.03 6.46 4.42
N GLY A 37 17.49 5.27 4.80
CA GLY A 37 17.28 4.04 4.04
C GLY A 37 18.09 3.94 2.74
N SER A 38 19.07 4.83 2.52
CA SER A 38 19.85 4.84 1.28
C SER A 38 20.64 3.55 1.01
N LYS A 39 20.63 3.13 -0.25
CA LYS A 39 21.46 2.05 -0.80
C LYS A 39 22.31 2.55 -1.96
N CYS A 40 23.40 1.85 -2.27
CA CYS A 40 24.27 2.29 -3.36
C CYS A 40 23.67 1.90 -4.71
N ALA A 41 23.12 2.89 -5.42
CA ALA A 41 22.52 2.69 -6.71
C ALA A 41 23.54 2.96 -7.82
N ILE A 42 23.88 1.92 -8.60
CA ILE A 42 24.86 1.97 -9.68
C ILE A 42 24.16 1.58 -10.99
N ARG A 43 24.27 2.41 -12.02
CA ARG A 43 23.74 2.09 -13.36
C ARG A 43 24.48 0.89 -13.95
N ASP A 44 23.80 0.11 -14.78
CA ASP A 44 24.43 -0.99 -15.50
C ASP A 44 25.63 -0.49 -16.34
N GLY A 45 26.71 -1.26 -16.35
CA GLY A 45 27.97 -0.89 -16.99
C GLY A 45 28.77 0.24 -16.31
N LYS A 46 28.36 0.74 -15.13
CA LYS A 46 29.13 1.72 -14.33
C LYS A 46 29.76 1.08 -13.09
N SER A 47 30.79 1.71 -12.55
CA SER A 47 31.55 1.22 -11.38
C SER A 47 31.29 2.00 -10.09
N SER A 48 30.51 3.08 -10.17
CA SER A 48 30.13 3.92 -9.04
C SER A 48 28.80 4.60 -9.32
N GLY A 49 28.13 5.04 -8.27
CA GLY A 49 26.86 5.74 -8.34
C GLY A 49 26.62 6.57 -7.10
N TYR A 50 25.38 6.59 -6.62
CA TYR A 50 24.96 7.46 -5.53
C TYR A 50 24.15 6.69 -4.49
N CYS A 51 24.27 7.09 -3.22
CA CYS A 51 23.42 6.60 -2.15
C CYS A 51 22.02 7.20 -2.30
N ILE A 52 21.04 6.39 -2.67
CA ILE A 52 19.66 6.82 -2.95
C ILE A 52 18.70 6.09 -2.00
N PRO A 53 17.76 6.78 -1.31
CA PRO A 53 16.69 6.16 -0.55
C PRO A 53 15.88 5.21 -1.42
N THR A 54 15.66 3.98 -0.95
CA THR A 54 15.04 2.93 -1.77
C THR A 54 13.54 3.12 -2.02
N TRP A 55 12.90 4.08 -1.34
CA TRP A 55 11.50 4.43 -1.55
C TRP A 55 11.29 5.42 -2.71
N PHE A 56 12.36 6.08 -3.19
CA PHE A 56 12.24 6.98 -4.33
C PHE A 56 11.79 6.19 -5.56
N GLY A 57 10.69 6.65 -6.16
CA GLY A 57 10.09 6.02 -7.33
C GLY A 57 8.94 6.84 -7.88
N ILE A 58 8.18 6.23 -8.77
CA ILE A 58 7.08 6.86 -9.50
C ILE A 58 5.72 6.33 -9.03
N CYS A 59 5.55 6.19 -7.71
CA CYS A 59 4.30 5.66 -7.13
C CYS A 59 3.09 6.52 -7.47
N HIS A 60 3.29 7.84 -7.52
CA HIS A 60 2.29 8.81 -7.97
C HIS A 60 1.89 8.63 -9.43
N ALA A 61 2.69 7.93 -10.24
CA ALA A 61 2.42 7.71 -11.66
C ALA A 61 1.80 6.33 -11.94
N TRP A 62 2.30 5.26 -11.32
CA TRP A 62 1.70 3.93 -11.51
C TRP A 62 0.27 3.89 -10.94
N ALA A 63 0.01 4.52 -9.79
CA ALA A 63 -1.29 4.44 -9.12
C ALA A 63 -2.46 4.94 -10.00
N PRO A 64 -2.42 6.13 -10.63
CA PRO A 64 -3.47 6.53 -11.58
C PRO A 64 -3.45 5.69 -12.86
N ALA A 65 -2.30 5.24 -13.36
CA ALA A 65 -2.24 4.36 -14.53
C ALA A 65 -2.98 3.04 -14.28
N ALA A 66 -2.83 2.44 -13.09
CA ALA A 66 -3.54 1.22 -12.70
C ALA A 66 -5.06 1.38 -12.59
N ILE A 67 -5.55 2.62 -12.43
CA ILE A 67 -6.99 2.94 -12.34
C ILE A 67 -7.55 3.24 -13.73
N LEU A 68 -6.83 4.02 -14.54
CA LEU A 68 -7.34 4.60 -15.77
C LEU A 68 -7.06 3.72 -16.99
N GLU A 69 -6.00 2.93 -16.97
CA GLU A 69 -5.59 2.07 -18.09
C GLU A 69 -6.08 0.64 -17.90
N GLU A 70 -6.42 -0.02 -19.01
CA GLU A 70 -6.71 -1.46 -18.97
C GLU A 70 -5.40 -2.24 -18.76
N GLU A 71 -5.44 -3.27 -17.92
CA GLU A 71 -4.24 -4.05 -17.62
C GLU A 71 -3.76 -4.83 -18.86
N PRO A 72 -2.48 -4.72 -19.24
CA PRO A 72 -1.91 -5.56 -20.31
C PRO A 72 -1.97 -7.04 -19.89
N LYS A 73 -2.40 -7.92 -20.80
CA LYS A 73 -2.66 -9.33 -20.50
C LYS A 73 -1.64 -10.28 -21.11
N CYS A 74 -1.28 -10.05 -22.37
CA CYS A 74 -0.42 -10.93 -23.15
C CYS A 74 0.79 -10.20 -23.73
N PRO A 75 1.91 -10.90 -24.00
CA PRO A 75 3.05 -10.30 -24.66
C PRO A 75 2.71 -9.85 -26.09
N VAL A 76 3.32 -8.77 -26.55
CA VAL A 76 3.12 -8.19 -27.88
C VAL A 76 4.47 -8.07 -28.59
N THR A 77 4.59 -8.60 -29.80
CA THR A 77 5.79 -8.42 -30.62
C THR A 77 5.58 -7.29 -31.62
N HIS A 78 6.39 -6.24 -31.52
CA HIS A 78 6.39 -5.10 -32.43
C HIS A 78 7.79 -4.86 -32.98
N ASN A 79 7.94 -4.81 -34.30
CA ASN A 79 9.23 -4.63 -34.99
C ASN A 79 10.33 -5.61 -34.54
N GLY A 80 9.96 -6.86 -34.25
CA GLY A 80 10.89 -7.92 -33.84
C GLY A 80 11.31 -7.89 -32.36
N VAL A 81 10.73 -7.00 -31.55
CA VAL A 81 10.92 -6.94 -30.09
C VAL A 81 9.62 -7.36 -29.41
N THR A 82 9.70 -8.26 -28.44
CA THR A 82 8.56 -8.66 -27.62
C THR A 82 8.51 -7.83 -26.35
N PHE A 83 7.41 -7.14 -26.14
CA PHE A 83 7.06 -6.42 -24.92
C PHE A 83 6.19 -7.32 -24.05
N GLN A 84 6.67 -7.64 -22.85
CA GLN A 84 5.87 -8.34 -21.85
C GLN A 84 4.83 -7.40 -21.22
N PRO A 85 3.75 -7.92 -20.64
CA PRO A 85 2.82 -7.11 -19.86
C PRO A 85 3.52 -6.24 -18.80
N MET A 86 4.54 -6.76 -18.13
CA MET A 86 5.34 -6.00 -17.18
C MET A 86 6.14 -4.85 -17.82
N ASP A 87 6.66 -5.03 -19.04
CA ASP A 87 7.33 -3.96 -19.79
C ASP A 87 6.33 -2.84 -20.11
N LEU A 88 5.13 -3.19 -20.54
CA LEU A 88 4.07 -2.23 -20.83
C LEU A 88 3.61 -1.49 -19.56
N LYS A 89 3.52 -2.17 -18.42
CA LYS A 89 3.27 -1.55 -17.10
C LYS A 89 4.36 -0.54 -16.73
N ALA A 90 5.64 -0.83 -17.04
CA ALA A 90 6.73 0.11 -16.82
C ALA A 90 6.62 1.34 -17.73
N LEU A 91 6.42 1.14 -19.03
CA LEU A 91 6.31 2.23 -20.02
C LEU A 91 5.12 3.15 -19.74
N ILE A 92 3.95 2.59 -19.43
CA ILE A 92 2.75 3.40 -19.16
C ILE A 92 2.90 4.18 -17.86
N SER A 93 3.55 3.61 -16.83
CA SER A 93 3.81 4.33 -15.58
C SER A 93 4.75 5.52 -15.81
N ASP A 94 5.78 5.35 -16.64
CA ASP A 94 6.73 6.42 -17.00
C ASP A 94 6.07 7.53 -17.84
N ILE A 95 5.10 7.18 -18.70
CA ILE A 95 4.25 8.17 -19.36
C ILE A 95 3.50 9.02 -18.33
N TYR A 96 2.87 8.40 -17.33
CA TYR A 96 2.08 9.13 -16.33
C TYR A 96 2.94 10.03 -15.42
N ASP A 97 4.23 9.73 -15.26
CA ASP A 97 5.18 10.60 -14.56
C ASP A 97 5.52 11.84 -15.40
N GLY A 98 5.86 11.64 -16.68
CA GLY A 98 6.24 12.72 -17.59
C GLY A 98 5.07 13.51 -18.19
N ALA A 99 3.83 13.04 -18.01
CA ALA A 99 2.63 13.68 -18.55
C ALA A 99 1.94 14.61 -17.55
N SER A 100 1.31 15.68 -18.06
CA SER A 100 0.44 16.51 -17.24
C SER A 100 -0.95 15.87 -17.13
N VAL A 101 -1.19 15.17 -16.03
CA VAL A 101 -2.51 14.61 -15.70
C VAL A 101 -3.20 15.52 -14.68
N GLY A 102 -4.39 16.02 -15.03
CA GLY A 102 -5.18 16.83 -14.09
C GLY A 102 -5.64 15.99 -12.91
N THR A 103 -5.41 16.45 -11.67
CA THR A 103 -5.83 15.76 -10.45
C THR A 103 -6.92 16.53 -9.71
N VAL A 104 -7.68 15.82 -8.88
CA VAL A 104 -8.42 16.37 -7.75
C VAL A 104 -7.72 15.85 -6.50
N PHE A 105 -7.19 16.76 -5.68
CA PHE A 105 -6.40 16.42 -4.50
C PHE A 105 -7.11 16.91 -3.25
N THR A 106 -7.16 16.07 -2.20
CA THR A 106 -7.86 16.33 -0.95
C THR A 106 -7.04 15.84 0.24
N GLY A 107 -7.01 16.64 1.32
CA GLY A 107 -5.97 16.58 2.34
C GLY A 107 -4.83 17.54 1.99
N ALA A 108 -4.20 18.14 3.00
CA ALA A 108 -2.85 18.69 2.83
C ALA A 108 -1.85 17.55 3.12
N ARG A 109 -0.59 17.79 2.79
CA ARG A 109 0.45 16.78 2.97
C ARG A 109 1.15 17.01 4.30
N PHE A 110 1.15 16.01 5.17
CA PHE A 110 2.02 16.00 6.32
C PHE A 110 3.45 15.61 5.91
N ASN A 111 4.39 16.55 5.95
CA ASN A 111 5.77 16.31 5.50
C ASN A 111 6.68 15.68 6.59
N GLY A 112 6.10 15.16 7.67
CA GLY A 112 6.82 14.83 8.89
C GLY A 112 7.22 16.06 9.70
N GLY A 113 7.80 15.84 10.90
CA GLY A 113 8.31 16.90 11.77
C GLY A 113 7.85 16.76 13.21
N THR A 114 8.02 17.85 13.97
CA THR A 114 7.55 17.89 15.37
C THR A 114 6.04 18.02 15.39
N ASP A 115 5.39 17.06 16.03
CA ASP A 115 3.99 17.14 16.42
C ASP A 115 3.87 16.85 17.91
N SER A 116 2.84 17.38 18.53
CA SER A 116 2.49 17.16 19.92
C SER A 116 1.03 16.74 20.03
N LYS A 117 0.69 16.07 21.11
CA LYS A 117 -0.69 15.68 21.40
C LYS A 117 -1.25 16.53 22.52
N ASP A 118 -2.54 16.81 22.46
CA ASP A 118 -3.27 17.35 23.60
C ASP A 118 -3.48 16.28 24.69
N ASP A 119 -4.09 16.66 25.80
CA ASP A 119 -4.34 15.78 26.95
C ASP A 119 -5.23 14.56 26.61
N ASN A 120 -5.93 14.60 25.47
CA ASN A 120 -6.81 13.54 24.98
C ASN A 120 -6.16 12.71 23.86
N GLY A 121 -4.86 12.93 23.58
CA GLY A 121 -4.11 12.21 22.56
C GLY A 121 -4.25 12.77 21.15
N ARG A 122 -5.03 13.83 20.93
CA ARG A 122 -5.28 14.40 19.60
C ARG A 122 -4.08 15.20 19.13
N HIS A 123 -3.67 14.95 17.89
CA HIS A 123 -2.55 15.64 17.26
C HIS A 123 -2.75 17.16 17.16
N SER A 124 -1.69 17.93 17.36
CA SER A 124 -1.73 19.40 17.34
C SER A 124 -1.55 19.97 15.93
N ASN A 125 -0.91 19.19 15.05
CA ASN A 125 -0.62 19.60 13.69
C ASN A 125 -1.86 19.46 12.81
N ASP A 126 -2.33 20.58 12.25
CA ASP A 126 -3.50 20.60 11.38
C ASP A 126 -3.30 19.77 10.11
N ALA A 127 -2.08 19.69 9.56
CA ALA A 127 -1.81 18.85 8.38
C ALA A 127 -1.83 17.36 8.72
N PHE A 128 -1.40 16.97 9.92
CA PHE A 128 -1.57 15.58 10.36
C PHE A 128 -3.06 15.23 10.50
N ARG A 129 -3.89 16.20 10.87
CA ARG A 129 -5.34 16.00 11.08
C ARG A 129 -6.20 16.30 9.86
N ASP A 130 -5.62 16.77 8.77
CA ASP A 130 -6.39 17.42 7.71
C ASP A 130 -7.30 16.45 6.97
N LEU A 131 -6.94 15.17 6.93
CA LEU A 131 -7.82 14.13 6.49
C LEU A 131 -8.80 13.73 7.60
N ASN A 132 -9.83 14.54 7.73
CA ASN A 132 -10.92 14.26 8.66
C ASN A 132 -11.59 12.89 8.33
N PRO A 133 -11.84 12.02 9.31
CA PRO A 133 -12.43 10.69 9.07
C PRO A 133 -13.86 10.75 8.51
N ALA A 134 -14.60 11.84 8.72
CA ALA A 134 -15.88 12.07 8.07
C ALA A 134 -15.72 12.20 6.56
N PHE A 135 -14.78 13.03 6.13
CA PHE A 135 -14.46 13.17 4.71
C PHE A 135 -13.97 11.84 4.13
N PHE A 136 -13.05 11.16 4.82
CA PHE A 136 -12.58 9.84 4.40
C PHE A 136 -13.75 8.85 4.20
N HIS A 137 -14.66 8.75 5.16
CA HIS A 137 -15.81 7.85 5.08
C HIS A 137 -16.73 8.21 3.91
N ILE A 138 -17.12 9.49 3.80
CA ILE A 138 -18.00 9.99 2.75
C ILE A 138 -17.37 9.76 1.38
N ALA A 139 -16.09 10.11 1.20
CA ALA A 139 -15.37 9.95 -0.05
C ALA A 139 -15.26 8.47 -0.43
N ALA A 140 -14.80 7.61 0.49
CA ALA A 140 -14.63 6.18 0.22
C ALA A 140 -15.96 5.50 -0.11
N ALA A 141 -17.01 5.75 0.68
CA ALA A 141 -18.33 5.18 0.47
C ALA A 141 -18.96 5.65 -0.85
N ASN A 142 -18.88 6.95 -1.18
CA ASN A 142 -19.49 7.46 -2.41
C ASN A 142 -18.69 7.06 -3.65
N MET A 143 -17.36 7.22 -3.65
CA MET A 143 -16.53 6.88 -4.81
C MET A 143 -16.69 5.41 -5.18
N LEU A 144 -16.47 4.51 -4.21
CA LEU A 144 -16.46 3.06 -4.46
C LEU A 144 -17.86 2.44 -4.50
N GLY A 145 -18.79 2.94 -3.70
CA GLY A 145 -20.14 2.36 -3.56
C GLY A 145 -21.19 2.95 -4.50
N SER A 146 -21.17 4.27 -4.70
CA SER A 146 -22.24 4.99 -5.42
C SER A 146 -21.85 5.43 -6.83
N LEU A 147 -20.58 5.78 -7.04
CA LEU A 147 -20.10 6.38 -8.28
C LEU A 147 -19.38 5.39 -9.21
N ASN A 148 -19.18 4.14 -8.78
CA ASN A 148 -18.38 3.13 -9.49
C ASN A 148 -17.00 3.68 -9.91
N ALA A 149 -16.39 4.46 -9.03
CA ALA A 149 -15.09 5.09 -9.22
C ALA A 149 -14.12 4.65 -8.11
N THR A 150 -12.85 4.98 -8.28
CA THR A 150 -11.85 4.78 -7.23
C THR A 150 -10.88 5.96 -7.20
N PHE A 151 -9.96 5.94 -6.24
CA PHE A 151 -9.00 6.99 -5.96
C PHE A 151 -7.65 6.39 -5.56
N VAL A 152 -6.64 7.24 -5.53
CA VAL A 152 -5.31 6.97 -4.99
C VAL A 152 -5.26 7.51 -3.56
N VAL A 153 -4.57 6.79 -2.69
CA VAL A 153 -4.39 7.16 -1.29
C VAL A 153 -2.91 7.07 -0.92
N ASP A 154 -2.42 7.99 -0.10
CA ASP A 154 -1.17 7.79 0.64
C ASP A 154 -1.47 6.96 1.88
N VAL A 155 -0.95 5.74 1.93
CA VAL A 155 -1.23 4.80 3.02
C VAL A 155 -0.34 5.00 4.24
N THR A 156 0.53 6.01 4.23
CA THR A 156 1.44 6.33 5.33
C THR A 156 1.37 7.81 5.71
N ALA A 157 1.16 8.12 6.98
CA ALA A 157 1.27 9.49 7.51
C ALA A 157 2.72 9.80 7.94
N GLY A 158 3.65 9.84 6.98
CA GLY A 158 5.09 9.96 7.25
C GLY A 158 5.85 10.85 6.27
N SER A 159 7.19 10.88 6.38
CA SER A 159 8.03 11.65 5.45
C SER A 159 8.10 11.04 4.05
N GLU A 160 8.00 9.71 3.98
CA GLU A 160 7.88 8.97 2.73
C GLU A 160 6.43 9.02 2.25
N VAL A 161 6.24 9.03 0.93
CA VAL A 161 4.90 9.07 0.31
C VAL A 161 4.68 7.79 -0.46
N TRP A 162 3.61 7.06 -0.13
CA TRP A 162 3.29 5.76 -0.71
C TRP A 162 1.90 5.77 -1.34
N ASN A 163 1.83 6.19 -2.60
CA ASN A 163 0.59 6.26 -3.38
C ASN A 163 0.14 4.87 -3.80
N GLN A 164 -1.07 4.46 -3.40
CA GLN A 164 -1.63 3.15 -3.73
C GLN A 164 -3.02 3.30 -4.37
N PRO A 165 -3.33 2.58 -5.46
CA PRO A 165 -4.66 2.60 -6.05
C PRO A 165 -5.64 1.78 -5.19
N VAL A 166 -6.71 2.42 -4.75
CA VAL A 166 -7.72 1.78 -3.89
C VAL A 166 -8.55 0.79 -4.70
N ARG A 167 -8.74 -0.40 -4.13
CA ARG A 167 -9.54 -1.49 -4.72
C ARG A 167 -10.92 -1.60 -4.08
N GLY A 168 -11.05 -1.27 -2.80
CA GLY A 168 -12.32 -1.42 -2.11
C GLY A 168 -12.36 -0.79 -0.72
N PHE A 169 -13.59 -0.57 -0.27
CA PHE A 169 -13.91 -0.05 1.06
C PHE A 169 -15.06 -0.86 1.64
N LYS A 170 -14.92 -1.32 2.88
CA LYS A 170 -15.95 -2.10 3.56
C LYS A 170 -16.09 -1.67 5.00
N VAL A 171 -17.31 -1.31 5.40
CA VAL A 171 -17.67 -1.10 6.80
C VAL A 171 -17.98 -2.46 7.44
N TYR A 172 -17.29 -2.77 8.54
CA TYR A 172 -17.44 -4.02 9.30
C TYR A 172 -18.28 -3.84 10.56
N GLU A 173 -18.26 -2.64 11.14
CA GLU A 173 -19.03 -2.30 12.33
C GLU A 173 -19.55 -0.88 12.24
N GLN A 174 -20.81 -0.70 12.67
CA GLN A 174 -21.43 0.59 12.93
C GLN A 174 -22.15 0.47 14.27
N THR A 175 -21.71 1.25 15.25
CA THR A 175 -22.25 1.21 16.61
C THR A 175 -22.68 2.61 16.99
N GLU A 176 -24.00 2.82 17.11
CA GLU A 176 -24.58 4.08 17.58
C GLU A 176 -24.24 4.30 19.05
N MET A 177 -23.88 5.54 19.41
CA MET A 177 -23.48 5.95 20.74
C MET A 177 -24.06 7.32 21.07
N SER A 178 -24.35 7.56 22.35
CA SER A 178 -24.54 8.91 22.87
C SER A 178 -23.22 9.68 22.88
N LEU A 179 -23.29 11.01 22.98
CA LEU A 179 -22.09 11.85 23.13
C LEU A 179 -21.35 11.50 24.42
N GLU A 180 -22.09 11.26 25.50
CA GLU A 180 -21.57 10.90 26.81
C GLU A 180 -20.86 9.54 26.78
N ASP A 181 -21.47 8.53 26.15
CA ASP A 181 -20.87 7.20 26.04
C ASP A 181 -19.58 7.25 25.20
N ALA A 182 -19.57 8.00 24.10
CA ALA A 182 -18.38 8.16 23.27
C ALA A 182 -17.27 8.91 24.03
N ALA A 183 -17.60 10.01 24.71
CA ALA A 183 -16.68 10.78 25.53
C ALA A 183 -16.00 9.90 26.60
N GLN A 184 -16.80 9.13 27.31
CA GLN A 184 -16.32 8.27 28.39
C GLN A 184 -15.50 7.09 27.86
N THR A 185 -15.92 6.49 26.75
CA THR A 185 -15.30 5.27 26.20
C THR A 185 -13.93 5.56 25.57
N PHE A 186 -13.82 6.62 24.78
CA PHE A 186 -12.61 6.88 23.97
C PHE A 186 -11.66 7.88 24.62
N TYR A 187 -12.16 8.78 25.47
CA TYR A 187 -11.37 9.88 26.02
C TYR A 187 -11.40 9.93 27.56
N GLY A 188 -12.25 9.12 28.22
CA GLY A 188 -12.40 9.14 29.67
C GLY A 188 -13.03 10.43 30.21
N LEU A 189 -13.82 11.13 29.39
CA LEU A 189 -14.42 12.42 29.70
C LEU A 189 -15.94 12.29 29.97
N GLU A 190 -16.49 13.18 30.78
CA GLU A 190 -17.93 13.25 31.04
C GLU A 190 -18.73 13.82 29.86
N SER A 191 -18.08 14.60 28.98
CA SER A 191 -18.73 15.29 27.86
C SER A 191 -17.85 15.29 26.61
N TYR A 192 -18.46 15.12 25.45
CA TYR A 192 -17.75 15.06 24.16
C TYR A 192 -17.17 16.44 23.77
N PRO A 193 -15.84 16.59 23.61
CA PRO A 193 -15.22 17.91 23.55
C PRO A 193 -15.05 18.48 22.13
N TYR A 194 -15.20 17.66 21.07
CA TYR A 194 -14.65 18.01 19.75
C TYR A 194 -15.59 18.78 18.84
N ASN A 195 -16.91 18.52 18.92
CA ASN A 195 -17.89 19.21 18.10
C ASN A 195 -19.19 19.48 18.86
N ALA A 196 -19.40 20.74 19.25
CA ALA A 196 -20.59 21.16 19.98
C ALA A 196 -21.90 21.08 19.15
N ALA A 197 -21.80 20.94 17.83
CA ALA A 197 -22.96 20.76 16.95
C ALA A 197 -23.43 19.31 16.88
N ALA A 198 -22.57 18.34 17.24
CA ALA A 198 -22.91 16.92 17.23
C ALA A 198 -24.08 16.61 18.18
N LYS A 199 -24.90 15.65 17.76
CA LYS A 199 -26.12 15.18 18.46
C LYS A 199 -26.05 13.72 18.82
N SER A 200 -25.39 12.92 17.98
CA SER A 200 -25.09 11.52 18.21
C SER A 200 -23.76 11.15 17.58
N ILE A 201 -23.18 10.03 18.04
CA ILE A 201 -21.94 9.48 17.51
C ILE A 201 -22.23 8.10 16.89
N VAL A 202 -21.55 7.78 15.80
CA VAL A 202 -21.47 6.40 15.30
C VAL A 202 -20.01 5.98 15.29
N TYR A 203 -19.66 4.98 16.08
CA TYR A 203 -18.37 4.31 15.97
C TYR A 203 -18.34 3.44 14.72
N ILE A 204 -17.26 3.57 13.94
CA ILE A 204 -17.05 2.83 12.70
C ILE A 204 -15.74 2.03 12.80
N LYS A 205 -15.84 0.76 12.43
CA LYS A 205 -14.70 -0.05 12.00
C LYS A 205 -14.83 -0.32 10.51
N ALA A 206 -13.92 0.21 9.70
CA ALA A 206 -13.91 0.00 8.26
C ALA A 206 -12.56 -0.52 7.78
N ARG A 207 -12.55 -1.20 6.63
CA ARG A 207 -11.32 -1.63 5.95
C ARG A 207 -11.23 -0.94 4.61
N LEU A 208 -10.12 -0.25 4.36
CA LEU A 208 -9.70 0.15 3.02
C LEU A 208 -8.78 -0.93 2.45
N SER A 209 -8.98 -1.29 1.20
CA SER A 209 -8.17 -2.28 0.49
C SER A 209 -7.56 -1.65 -0.74
N TRP A 210 -6.26 -1.85 -0.98
CA TRP A 210 -5.51 -1.30 -2.11
C TRP A 210 -4.60 -2.36 -2.73
N ILE A 211 -4.11 -2.07 -3.93
CA ILE A 211 -3.14 -2.93 -4.63
C ILE A 211 -1.73 -2.51 -4.23
N PHE A 212 -0.87 -3.47 -3.94
CA PHE A 212 0.56 -3.27 -3.64
C PHE A 212 1.45 -3.72 -4.81
N GLU A 213 2.69 -3.24 -4.81
CA GLU A 213 3.66 -3.41 -5.88
C GLU A 213 4.11 -4.87 -6.09
N THR A 214 4.35 -5.24 -7.35
CA THR A 214 4.91 -6.54 -7.72
C THR A 214 5.59 -6.46 -9.08
N TYR A 215 6.60 -7.32 -9.29
CA TYR A 215 7.23 -7.54 -10.60
C TYR A 215 6.68 -8.79 -11.30
N THR A 216 5.56 -9.34 -10.81
CA THR A 216 4.92 -10.51 -11.43
C THR A 216 4.34 -10.11 -12.79
N ASP A 217 4.82 -10.76 -13.83
CA ASP A 217 4.38 -10.53 -15.20
C ASP A 217 3.01 -11.17 -15.50
N GLY A 218 2.33 -10.68 -16.55
CA GLY A 218 1.01 -11.14 -16.98
C GLY A 218 -0.16 -10.23 -16.56
N GLY A 219 -1.36 -10.59 -17.05
CA GLY A 219 -2.65 -9.98 -16.69
C GLY A 219 -3.17 -10.51 -15.35
N LEU A 220 -2.75 -9.89 -14.25
CA LEU A 220 -3.03 -10.32 -12.87
C LEU A 220 -4.49 -10.13 -12.47
N VAL A 221 -5.17 -9.11 -13.01
CA VAL A 221 -6.59 -8.86 -12.79
C VAL A 221 -7.41 -9.94 -13.48
N SER A 222 -7.19 -10.15 -14.78
CA SER A 222 -7.96 -11.14 -15.57
C SER A 222 -7.76 -12.58 -15.11
N SER A 223 -6.61 -12.90 -14.50
CA SER A 223 -6.30 -14.21 -13.93
C SER A 223 -6.73 -14.38 -12.47
N GLY A 224 -7.26 -13.33 -11.82
CA GLY A 224 -7.59 -13.33 -10.38
C GLY A 224 -6.36 -13.31 -9.46
N GLN A 225 -5.14 -13.24 -10.00
CA GLN A 225 -3.92 -13.17 -9.19
C GLN A 225 -3.75 -11.84 -8.46
N VAL A 226 -4.45 -10.78 -8.88
CA VAL A 226 -4.50 -9.47 -8.21
C VAL A 226 -4.86 -9.57 -6.73
N ASP A 227 -5.63 -10.60 -6.33
CA ASP A 227 -5.97 -10.85 -4.93
C ASP A 227 -4.74 -11.08 -4.04
N LYS A 228 -3.69 -11.70 -4.59
CA LYS A 228 -2.41 -11.92 -3.87
C LYS A 228 -1.68 -10.62 -3.55
N PHE A 229 -1.96 -9.59 -4.34
CA PHE A 229 -1.34 -8.27 -4.24
C PHE A 229 -2.31 -7.23 -3.70
N THR A 230 -3.50 -7.66 -3.25
CA THR A 230 -4.45 -6.79 -2.57
C THR A 230 -4.23 -6.88 -1.07
N THR A 231 -3.86 -5.76 -0.47
CA THR A 231 -3.71 -5.62 0.97
C THR A 231 -4.72 -4.61 1.50
N GLY A 232 -4.66 -4.27 2.79
CA GLY A 232 -5.48 -3.22 3.35
C GLY A 232 -5.30 -3.07 4.85
N ALA A 233 -5.76 -1.94 5.39
CA ALA A 233 -5.75 -1.62 6.81
C ALA A 233 -7.18 -1.44 7.33
N TYR A 234 -7.36 -1.72 8.62
CA TYR A 234 -8.57 -1.33 9.35
C TYR A 234 -8.38 0.07 9.91
N TYR A 235 -9.41 0.88 9.76
CA TYR A 235 -9.51 2.20 10.34
C TYR A 235 -10.66 2.28 11.32
N TYR A 236 -10.43 3.00 12.40
CA TYR A 236 -11.36 3.16 13.52
C TYR A 236 -11.60 4.65 13.76
N TYR A 237 -12.87 5.06 13.74
CA TYR A 237 -13.23 6.47 13.87
C TYR A 237 -14.65 6.63 14.38
N LEU A 238 -14.89 7.81 14.91
CA LEU A 238 -16.21 8.31 15.29
C LEU A 238 -16.73 9.20 14.17
N LEU A 239 -17.95 8.97 13.74
CA LEU A 239 -18.71 9.93 12.93
C LEU A 239 -19.60 10.75 13.85
N GLU A 240 -19.55 12.06 13.69
CA GLU A 240 -20.40 13.03 14.39
C GLU A 240 -21.60 13.34 13.51
N LEU A 241 -22.80 13.11 14.05
CA LEU A 241 -24.05 13.30 13.32
C LEU A 241 -24.88 14.43 13.93
N ASP A 242 -25.63 15.12 13.08
CA ASP A 242 -26.65 16.09 13.50
C ASP A 242 -28.01 15.44 13.82
N ASP A 243 -29.04 16.25 14.10
CA ASP A 243 -30.39 15.78 14.43
C ASP A 243 -31.08 15.06 13.25
N ALA A 244 -30.64 15.28 12.02
CA ALA A 244 -31.14 14.62 10.81
C ALA A 244 -30.39 13.32 10.48
N GLY A 245 -29.32 13.02 11.23
CA GLY A 245 -28.41 11.90 10.95
C GLY A 245 -27.42 12.18 9.83
N GLU A 246 -27.20 13.45 9.46
CA GLU A 246 -26.17 13.84 8.50
C GLU A 246 -24.80 13.86 9.17
N ILE A 247 -23.78 13.36 8.47
CA ILE A 247 -22.40 13.37 8.95
C ILE A 247 -21.87 14.81 8.88
N ILE A 248 -21.51 15.38 10.03
CA ILE A 248 -21.03 16.76 10.16
C ILE A 248 -19.58 16.86 10.67
N GLY A 249 -18.95 15.74 10.99
CA GLY A 249 -17.56 15.67 11.43
C GLY A 249 -17.19 14.29 11.93
N GLY A 250 -16.03 14.19 12.56
CA GLY A 250 -15.51 12.92 13.06
C GLY A 250 -14.10 13.02 13.62
N GLU A 251 -13.74 12.02 14.42
CA GLU A 251 -12.45 11.88 15.08
C GLU A 251 -11.89 10.48 14.90
N TRP A 252 -10.59 10.38 14.62
CA TRP A 252 -9.88 9.10 14.61
C TRP A 252 -9.76 8.56 16.03
N VAL A 253 -9.79 7.24 16.19
CA VAL A 253 -9.63 6.59 17.51
C VAL A 253 -8.73 5.36 17.42
N TYR A 254 -8.31 4.83 18.57
CA TYR A 254 -7.35 3.74 18.68
C TYR A 254 -6.05 4.04 17.92
N ASN A 255 -5.48 3.05 17.23
CA ASN A 255 -4.26 3.25 16.46
C ASN A 255 -4.48 4.10 15.21
N SER A 256 -5.72 4.29 14.75
CA SER A 256 -6.00 5.15 13.60
C SER A 256 -5.85 6.63 13.90
N ASP A 257 -5.65 7.03 15.17
CA ASP A 257 -5.24 8.41 15.49
C ASP A 257 -3.80 8.70 15.02
N GLU A 258 -2.96 7.66 14.87
CA GLU A 258 -1.57 7.78 14.41
C GLU A 258 -1.38 7.22 12.99
N ASP A 259 -2.16 6.20 12.65
CA ASP A 259 -2.04 5.41 11.43
C ASP A 259 -3.34 5.50 10.62
N HIS A 260 -3.47 6.62 9.92
CA HIS A 260 -4.51 6.90 8.96
C HIS A 260 -3.90 7.44 7.67
N PRO A 261 -4.63 7.43 6.54
CA PRO A 261 -4.11 8.02 5.31
C PRO A 261 -3.81 9.52 5.46
N ASP A 262 -2.77 10.01 4.79
CA ASP A 262 -2.43 11.45 4.78
C ASP A 262 -3.36 12.21 3.83
N PHE A 263 -3.52 11.71 2.60
CA PHE A 263 -4.38 12.35 1.59
C PHE A 263 -4.99 11.34 0.61
N LEU A 264 -6.03 11.80 -0.08
CA LEU A 264 -6.67 11.07 -1.19
C LEU A 264 -6.68 11.97 -2.42
N TRP A 265 -6.51 11.37 -3.59
CA TRP A 265 -6.61 12.10 -4.85
C TRP A 265 -6.99 11.18 -5.99
N PHE A 266 -7.44 11.75 -7.11
CA PHE A 266 -7.70 10.97 -8.31
C PHE A 266 -7.37 11.75 -9.58
N GLY A 267 -6.92 11.03 -10.60
CA GLY A 267 -6.73 11.56 -11.94
C GLY A 267 -8.08 11.83 -12.61
N LYS A 268 -8.22 12.98 -13.26
CA LYS A 268 -9.45 13.37 -13.97
C LYS A 268 -9.60 12.68 -15.32
N SER A 269 -8.48 12.32 -15.95
CA SER A 269 -8.43 11.73 -17.28
C SER A 269 -7.09 11.04 -17.51
N LYS A 270 -7.03 10.25 -18.57
CA LYS A 270 -5.77 9.81 -19.18
C LYS A 270 -4.96 11.02 -19.70
N PRO A 271 -3.64 10.88 -19.92
CA PRO A 271 -2.84 11.84 -20.67
C PRO A 271 -3.45 12.17 -22.05
N ALA A 272 -3.11 13.34 -22.61
CA ALA A 272 -3.53 13.68 -23.97
C ALA A 272 -2.92 12.69 -24.97
N ALA A 273 -3.68 12.24 -25.97
CA ALA A 273 -3.26 11.17 -26.89
C ALA A 273 -1.96 11.48 -27.66
N ASP A 274 -1.66 12.76 -27.91
CA ASP A 274 -0.46 13.25 -28.58
C ASP A 274 0.72 13.54 -27.63
N THR A 275 0.60 13.17 -26.34
CA THR A 275 1.67 13.37 -25.35
C THR A 275 2.94 12.65 -25.76
N VAL A 276 4.05 13.39 -25.71
CA VAL A 276 5.41 12.85 -25.78
C VAL A 276 6.17 13.43 -24.59
N THR A 277 6.72 12.56 -23.74
CA THR A 277 7.45 12.99 -22.53
C THR A 277 8.78 13.66 -22.90
N SER A 278 9.39 14.31 -21.91
CA SER A 278 10.77 14.87 -21.94
C SER A 278 11.80 13.90 -22.50
N ILE A 279 11.69 12.61 -22.17
CA ILE A 279 12.60 11.55 -22.62
C ILE A 279 12.30 11.05 -24.05
N GLY A 280 11.21 11.50 -24.65
CA GLY A 280 10.78 11.13 -26.01
C GLY A 280 9.95 9.84 -26.06
N LEU A 281 9.32 9.45 -24.95
CA LEU A 281 8.37 8.34 -24.88
C LEU A 281 6.99 8.83 -25.33
N SER A 282 6.43 8.21 -26.37
CA SER A 282 5.14 8.63 -26.95
C SER A 282 4.00 7.85 -26.31
N TYR A 283 3.00 8.56 -25.79
CA TYR A 283 1.81 7.92 -25.25
C TYR A 283 1.04 7.16 -26.32
N ALA A 284 0.91 7.71 -27.53
CA ALA A 284 0.27 7.03 -28.66
C ALA A 284 0.92 5.67 -28.99
N ASP A 285 2.25 5.59 -29.00
CA ASP A 285 2.97 4.33 -29.26
C ASP A 285 2.72 3.31 -28.13
N VAL A 286 2.76 3.75 -26.87
CA VAL A 286 2.51 2.88 -25.70
C VAL A 286 1.05 2.41 -25.66
N SER A 287 0.09 3.30 -25.93
CA SER A 287 -1.34 2.95 -26.01
C SER A 287 -1.61 1.91 -27.09
N MET A 288 -0.98 2.02 -28.26
CA MET A 288 -1.11 1.02 -29.33
C MET A 288 -0.64 -0.37 -28.88
N LEU A 289 0.51 -0.46 -28.21
CA LEU A 289 1.00 -1.74 -27.66
C LEU A 289 0.11 -2.26 -26.52
N LEU A 290 -0.40 -1.37 -25.69
CA LEU A 290 -1.30 -1.71 -24.59
C LEU A 290 -2.60 -2.31 -25.12
N GLU A 291 -3.23 -1.68 -26.11
CA GLU A 291 -4.45 -2.18 -26.76
C GLU A 291 -4.24 -3.58 -27.36
N GLN A 292 -3.12 -3.80 -28.06
CA GLN A 292 -2.74 -5.12 -28.58
C GLN A 292 -2.58 -6.15 -27.47
N SER A 293 -1.95 -5.77 -26.35
CA SER A 293 -1.71 -6.65 -25.20
C SER A 293 -3.00 -7.02 -24.47
N VAL A 294 -3.92 -6.07 -24.33
CA VAL A 294 -5.24 -6.28 -23.72
C VAL A 294 -6.11 -7.21 -24.56
N ALA A 295 -6.02 -7.08 -25.89
CA ALA A 295 -6.72 -7.92 -26.85
C ALA A 295 -6.00 -9.28 -27.09
N CYS A 296 -4.79 -9.45 -26.56
CA CYS A 296 -3.91 -10.61 -26.81
C CYS A 296 -3.64 -10.84 -28.31
N GLU A 297 -3.59 -9.77 -29.09
CA GLU A 297 -3.30 -9.83 -30.52
C GLU A 297 -1.85 -10.23 -30.77
N GLY A 298 -1.64 -11.18 -31.69
CA GLY A 298 -0.31 -11.69 -32.01
C GLY A 298 0.28 -12.68 -31.00
N SER A 299 -0.44 -13.00 -29.91
CA SER A 299 -0.07 -14.09 -29.01
C SER A 299 -0.38 -15.43 -29.71
N SER A 300 0.63 -16.10 -30.23
CA SER A 300 0.47 -17.45 -30.77
C SER A 300 0.14 -18.39 -29.62
N SER A 301 -1.16 -18.64 -29.41
CA SER A 301 -1.64 -19.80 -28.68
C SER A 301 -1.30 -21.06 -29.48
N GLY A 302 -0.07 -21.54 -29.31
CA GLY A 302 0.37 -22.85 -29.77
C GLY A 302 -0.14 -23.92 -28.83
N SER A 303 -1.40 -24.30 -29.00
CA SER A 303 -1.93 -25.57 -28.49
C SER A 303 -1.24 -26.73 -29.22
N GLU A 304 -0.24 -27.36 -28.59
CA GLU A 304 0.10 -28.75 -28.92
C GLU A 304 -0.56 -29.67 -27.90
N SER A 305 -1.81 -30.02 -28.18
CA SER A 305 -2.38 -31.27 -27.71
C SER A 305 -1.60 -32.42 -28.34
N VAL A 306 -0.64 -32.98 -27.61
CA VAL A 306 0.01 -34.23 -28.03
C VAL A 306 -1.06 -35.32 -28.05
N GLY A 307 -1.40 -35.72 -29.26
CA GLY A 307 -2.37 -36.74 -29.56
C GLY A 307 -2.05 -38.07 -28.89
N SER A 308 -3.12 -38.70 -28.43
CA SER A 308 -3.18 -40.09 -27.99
C SER A 308 -2.58 -41.01 -29.05
N ALA A 309 -1.49 -41.70 -28.69
CA ALA A 309 -1.06 -42.92 -29.35
C ALA A 309 -1.32 -44.08 -28.38
N GLY A 310 -2.39 -44.83 -28.65
CA GLY A 310 -2.67 -46.08 -27.95
C GLY A 310 -1.68 -47.17 -28.36
N SER A 311 -1.26 -47.98 -27.38
CA SER A 311 -0.93 -49.39 -27.58
C SER A 311 -0.96 -50.13 -26.24
N SER A 312 -2.04 -50.88 -26.07
CA SER A 312 -2.07 -52.31 -25.72
C SER A 312 -1.26 -52.83 -24.53
N ALA A 313 -2.04 -53.33 -23.57
CA ALA A 313 -1.71 -54.18 -22.44
C ALA A 313 -0.55 -55.19 -22.61
N SER A 314 0.19 -55.38 -21.51
CA SER A 314 0.41 -56.70 -20.94
C SER A 314 0.76 -56.58 -19.45
N ALA A 315 -0.08 -57.20 -18.63
CA ALA A 315 0.15 -57.40 -17.20
C ALA A 315 1.21 -58.48 -16.98
N SER A 316 2.04 -58.31 -15.95
CA SER A 316 2.49 -59.42 -15.11
C SER A 316 3.01 -58.89 -13.78
N ALA A 317 2.46 -59.47 -12.73
CA ALA A 317 2.65 -59.14 -11.33
C ALA A 317 3.95 -59.71 -10.76
N SER A 318 4.48 -59.04 -9.74
CA SER A 318 5.03 -59.58 -8.48
C SER A 318 5.91 -58.48 -7.88
N THR A 319 5.69 -58.03 -6.66
CA THR A 319 6.12 -58.77 -5.48
C THR A 319 5.58 -58.14 -4.19
N SER A 320 5.39 -59.06 -3.26
CA SER A 320 5.03 -59.00 -1.85
C SER A 320 5.74 -57.96 -0.97
N ALA A 321 4.97 -57.45 -0.02
CA ALA A 321 5.42 -56.80 1.21
C ALA A 321 6.21 -57.76 2.14
N SER A 322 7.21 -57.22 2.86
CA SER A 322 7.23 -57.19 4.34
C SER A 322 8.58 -56.73 4.92
N ALA A 323 8.49 -55.65 5.68
CA ALA A 323 9.05 -55.37 7.01
C ALA A 323 10.50 -55.77 7.41
N SER A 324 11.18 -54.71 7.90
CA SER A 324 12.01 -54.62 9.13
C SER A 324 13.43 -55.19 9.15
N THR A 325 14.43 -54.31 9.35
CA THR A 325 15.20 -54.20 10.61
C THR A 325 16.24 -53.06 10.65
N ALA A 326 16.27 -52.41 11.82
CA ALA A 326 17.21 -51.55 12.56
C ALA A 326 18.62 -51.11 12.07
N ALA A 327 18.98 -49.91 12.58
CA ALA A 327 20.30 -49.36 12.98
C ALA A 327 21.28 -48.96 11.84
N SER A 328 22.07 -47.88 11.88
CA SER A 328 22.44 -46.87 12.89
C SER A 328 23.25 -45.73 12.23
N THR A 329 23.21 -44.55 12.86
CA THR A 329 24.27 -43.50 12.97
C THR A 329 24.74 -42.64 11.79
N SER A 330 24.69 -41.32 12.07
CA SER A 330 25.68 -40.25 11.78
C SER A 330 25.41 -39.29 10.61
N GLY A 331 25.37 -38.00 10.95
CA GLY A 331 25.96 -36.95 10.09
C GLY A 331 25.10 -35.73 9.77
N SER A 332 25.15 -34.75 10.67
CA SER A 332 25.29 -33.31 10.38
C SER A 332 24.24 -32.56 9.53
N GLY A 333 23.57 -31.61 10.18
CA GLY A 333 23.83 -30.21 9.86
C GLY A 333 22.72 -29.40 9.18
N VAL A 334 22.37 -28.30 9.86
CA VAL A 334 21.78 -27.05 9.34
C VAL A 334 20.25 -27.00 9.26
N THR A 335 19.67 -26.57 10.37
CA THR A 335 18.32 -26.01 10.50
C THR A 335 18.25 -24.61 9.91
N GLY A 336 17.34 -24.41 8.95
CA GLY A 336 16.80 -23.10 8.59
C GLY A 336 15.68 -22.71 9.54
N SER A 337 15.75 -21.51 10.10
CA SER A 337 14.68 -20.92 10.91
C SER A 337 13.70 -20.20 9.99
N ALA A 338 12.50 -20.76 9.86
CA ALA A 338 11.30 -20.05 9.47
C ALA A 338 10.54 -19.67 10.75
N SER A 339 10.32 -18.39 11.00
CA SER A 339 9.47 -17.93 12.11
C SER A 339 8.02 -17.85 11.62
N ALA A 340 7.22 -18.82 12.05
CA ALA A 340 5.77 -18.79 11.99
C ALA A 340 5.19 -17.90 13.11
N GLY A 341 4.01 -17.34 12.84
CA GLY A 341 3.30 -16.40 13.68
C GLY A 341 2.84 -16.95 15.03
N SER A 342 2.62 -16.02 15.95
CA SER A 342 2.09 -16.27 17.30
C SER A 342 0.61 -15.86 17.37
N GLU A 343 -0.26 -16.86 17.50
CA GLU A 343 -1.55 -16.73 18.19
C GLU A 343 -1.41 -17.36 19.59
N GLY A 344 -1.99 -16.72 20.59
CA GLY A 344 -2.09 -17.29 21.94
C GLY A 344 -2.29 -16.25 23.04
N ALA A 345 -3.47 -15.63 23.10
CA ALA A 345 -3.92 -14.88 24.26
C ALA A 345 -4.40 -15.85 25.34
N ALA A 346 -3.87 -15.71 26.56
CA ALA A 346 -4.40 -16.33 27.76
C ALA A 346 -4.75 -15.23 28.76
N THR A 347 -5.99 -15.31 29.24
CA THR A 347 -6.68 -14.48 30.23
C THR A 347 -6.08 -14.58 31.63
N GLU A 348 -5.83 -13.45 32.30
CA GLU A 348 -5.84 -13.36 33.76
C GLU A 348 -6.53 -12.07 34.23
N ALA A 349 -7.51 -12.25 35.11
CA ALA A 349 -8.24 -11.20 35.82
C ALA A 349 -7.52 -10.85 37.13
N PRO A 350 -7.56 -9.60 37.62
CA PRO A 350 -7.04 -9.29 38.95
C PRO A 350 -8.11 -9.47 40.04
N SER A 351 -7.75 -10.26 41.05
CA SER A 351 -8.48 -10.45 42.31
C SER A 351 -8.41 -9.21 43.18
N ALA A 352 -9.56 -8.83 43.75
CA ALA A 352 -9.68 -7.89 44.84
C ALA A 352 -8.96 -8.38 46.12
N GLY A 353 -8.38 -7.45 46.86
CA GLY A 353 -7.78 -7.67 48.18
C GLY A 353 -7.74 -6.39 48.99
N SER A 354 -8.84 -6.09 49.67
CA SER A 354 -8.93 -5.05 50.70
C SER A 354 -8.52 -5.62 52.06
N SER A 355 -7.70 -4.89 52.84
CA SER A 355 -8.00 -4.59 54.26
C SER A 355 -6.89 -3.79 54.95
N THR A 356 -7.26 -2.58 55.40
CA THR A 356 -7.01 -1.92 56.72
C THR A 356 -5.57 -1.75 57.23
N ALA A 357 -5.03 -0.53 57.39
CA ALA A 357 -5.37 0.60 58.30
C ALA A 357 -4.71 0.54 59.70
N ALA A 358 -3.83 1.51 59.97
CA ALA A 358 -3.57 2.19 61.26
C ALA A 358 -2.50 3.30 61.01
N SER A 359 -2.87 4.59 60.97
CA SER A 359 -2.71 5.60 62.04
C SER A 359 -1.31 5.63 62.67
N SER A 360 -0.56 6.74 62.77
CA SER A 360 -0.96 8.04 63.32
C SER A 360 0.13 9.12 63.17
N THR A 361 -0.29 10.39 63.30
CA THR A 361 0.45 11.60 63.81
C THR A 361 1.68 12.09 63.01
N GLY A 362 1.85 13.36 62.65
CA GLY A 362 1.23 14.62 63.07
C GLY A 362 2.30 15.72 63.11
N SER A 363 1.89 16.96 62.78
CA SER A 363 2.50 18.27 63.11
C SER A 363 3.45 18.99 62.13
N SER A 364 2.91 20.14 61.67
CA SER A 364 3.47 21.51 61.62
C SER A 364 4.73 21.79 60.77
N ALA A 365 4.69 22.60 59.70
CA ALA A 365 4.43 24.06 59.57
C ALA A 365 5.67 24.95 59.81
N SER A 366 5.78 26.00 58.98
CA SER A 366 6.79 27.09 58.91
C SER A 366 8.23 26.65 58.53
N HIS A 367 8.85 27.15 57.47
CA HIS A 367 9.00 28.55 57.02
C HIS A 367 9.07 28.70 55.50
#